data_AF-A0A949YBJ3-F1
#
_entry.id   AF-A0A949YBJ3-F1
#
_cell.length_a   1.000
_cell.length_b   1.000
_cell.length_c   1.000
_cell.angle_alpha   90.00
_cell.angle_beta   90.00
_cell.angle_gamma   90.00
#
_symmetry.space_group_name_H-M   'P 1'
#
loop_
_entity.id
_entity.type
_entity.pdbx_description
1 polymer ?
#
loop_
_entity_poly.entity_id
_entity_poly.type
_entity_poly.pdbx_seq_one_letter_code
_entity_poly.pdbx_strand_id
1 'polypeptide(L)'
;MSSKSIPQATGAAIQRGQVPSAQNRSESVFKHALLAPAVIWVIALTFFPIIMAVVYSFANYVLGEGITGFVGFDNYARLLTDWSFWYAILITV
;
A
#
# COMPACT_ATOMS: atom_id res chain seq x y z
N MET A 1 -53.24 12.24 62.01
CA MET A 1 -53.06 12.83 60.67
C MET A 1 -52.01 13.94 60.74
N SER A 2 -50.75 13.64 60.46
CA SER A 2 -49.74 14.66 60.15
C SER A 2 -48.65 13.97 59.33
N SER A 3 -48.73 14.17 58.02
CA SER A 3 -47.90 13.52 57.01
C SER A 3 -46.48 14.07 57.12
N LYS A 4 -45.53 13.19 57.44
CA LYS A 4 -44.09 13.46 57.36
C LYS A 4 -43.75 13.97 55.96
N SER A 5 -43.21 15.18 55.90
CA SER A 5 -42.55 15.75 54.73
C SER A 5 -41.40 14.84 54.28
N ILE A 6 -41.53 14.26 53.08
CA ILE A 6 -40.45 13.64 52.33
C ILE A 6 -39.83 14.73 51.45
N PRO A 7 -38.58 15.18 51.67
CA PRO A 7 -37.80 15.73 50.58
C PRO A 7 -37.32 14.54 49.76
N GLN A 8 -37.96 14.31 48.60
CA GLN A 8 -37.37 13.42 47.60
C GLN A 8 -36.08 14.10 47.15
N ALA A 9 -34.95 13.53 47.55
CA ALA A 9 -33.65 13.87 46.99
C ALA A 9 -33.74 13.65 45.48
N THR A 10 -33.93 14.74 44.75
CA THR A 10 -33.88 14.83 43.30
C THR A 10 -32.55 14.26 42.83
N GLY A 11 -32.55 12.99 42.42
CA GLY A 11 -31.83 12.38 41.29
C GLY A 11 -30.40 12.82 40.93
N ALA A 12 -29.65 13.45 41.82
CA ALA A 12 -28.33 14.01 41.54
C ALA A 12 -27.21 13.00 41.82
N ALA A 13 -27.33 11.79 41.28
CA ALA A 13 -26.21 10.86 41.25
C ALA A 13 -26.54 9.75 40.27
N ILE A 14 -26.21 9.91 38.99
CA ILE A 14 -25.43 8.97 38.18
C ILE A 14 -24.85 9.79 37.01
N GLN A 15 -23.91 10.68 37.29
CA GLN A 15 -22.87 11.00 36.30
C GLN A 15 -21.87 9.85 36.35
N ARG A 16 -22.21 8.71 35.74
CA ARG A 16 -21.28 7.61 35.54
C ARG A 16 -20.27 8.11 34.52
N GLY A 17 -19.06 8.40 35.00
CA GLY A 17 -18.05 9.17 34.31
C GLY A 17 -17.93 8.83 32.84
N GLN A 18 -18.01 9.84 31.98
CA GLN A 18 -17.37 9.80 30.68
C GLN A 18 -15.87 9.63 30.95
N VAL A 19 -15.40 8.39 30.92
CA VAL A 19 -13.98 8.07 30.98
C VAL A 19 -13.40 8.58 29.66
N PRO A 20 -12.46 9.56 29.66
CA PRO A 20 -11.82 9.98 28.43
C PRO A 20 -10.98 8.79 27.95
N SER A 21 -11.44 8.11 26.90
CA SER A 21 -10.74 7.00 26.27
C SER A 21 -9.50 7.54 25.54
N ALA A 22 -8.44 7.82 26.30
CA ALA A 22 -7.10 8.10 25.79
C ALA A 22 -6.47 6.88 25.07
N GLN A 23 -7.22 5.77 24.97
CA GLN A 23 -6.81 4.47 24.45
C GLN A 23 -6.96 4.31 22.92
N ASN A 24 -7.56 5.29 22.23
CA ASN A 24 -7.88 5.16 20.80
C ASN A 24 -6.67 5.33 19.86
N ARG A 25 -5.56 5.91 20.32
CA ARG A 25 -4.35 6.09 19.49
C ARG A 25 -3.42 4.86 19.49
N SER A 26 -3.36 4.11 20.58
CA SER A 26 -2.50 2.91 20.67
C SER A 26 -3.06 1.74 19.87
N GLU A 27 -4.38 1.62 19.80
CA GLU A 27 -5.02 0.58 18.99
C GLU A 27 -4.77 0.75 17.49
N SER A 28 -4.83 1.99 16.97
CA SER A 28 -4.61 2.22 15.55
C SER A 28 -3.17 1.93 15.14
N VAL A 29 -2.19 2.36 15.94
CA VAL A 29 -0.77 2.10 15.66
C VAL A 29 -0.46 0.61 15.69
N PHE A 30 -1.01 -0.13 16.67
CA PHE A 30 -0.81 -1.58 16.77
C PHE A 30 -1.42 -2.34 15.58
N LYS A 31 -2.62 -1.95 15.13
CA LYS A 31 -3.28 -2.53 13.94
C LYS A 31 -2.44 -2.33 12.68
N HIS A 32 -1.91 -1.13 12.45
CA HIS A 32 -1.06 -0.86 11.29
C HIS A 32 0.30 -1.54 11.38
N ALA A 33 0.90 -1.64 12.58
CA ALA A 33 2.19 -2.30 12.77
C ALA A 33 2.13 -3.81 12.45
N LEU A 34 1.00 -4.47 12.75
CA LEU A 34 0.75 -5.86 12.37
C LEU A 34 0.56 -6.05 10.86
N LEU A 35 -0.08 -5.08 10.19
CA LEU A 35 -0.37 -5.15 8.76
C LEU A 35 0.81 -4.71 7.88
N ALA A 36 1.62 -3.77 8.38
CA ALA A 36 2.77 -3.18 7.69
C ALA A 36 3.71 -4.20 7.04
N PRO A 37 4.18 -5.28 7.70
CA PRO A 37 5.07 -6.24 7.06
C PRO A 37 4.43 -6.92 5.85
N ALA A 38 3.15 -7.31 5.93
CA ALA A 38 2.44 -7.92 4.80
C ALA A 38 2.29 -6.93 3.64
N VAL A 39 1.95 -5.67 3.91
CA VAL A 39 1.83 -4.63 2.88
C VAL A 39 3.18 -4.34 2.23
N ILE A 40 4.25 -4.23 3.02
CA ILE A 40 5.61 -4.04 2.51
C ILE A 40 5.98 -5.20 1.57
N TRP A 41 5.68 -6.45 1.95
CA TRP A 41 5.93 -7.61 1.10
C TRP A 41 5.14 -7.56 -0.21
N VAL A 42 3.85 -7.24 -0.15
CA VAL A 42 3.02 -7.11 -1.36
C VAL A 42 3.57 -6.04 -2.30
N ILE A 43 3.92 -4.87 -1.77
CA ILE A 43 4.51 -3.78 -2.55
C ILE A 43 5.85 -4.22 -3.13
N ALA A 44 6.74 -4.78 -2.31
CA ALA A 44 8.07 -5.20 -2.75
C ALA A 44 7.97 -6.23 -3.89
N LEU A 45 7.18 -7.29 -3.72
CA LEU A 45 7.04 -8.34 -4.74
C LEU A 45 6.35 -7.85 -6.01
N THR A 46 5.46 -6.86 -5.91
CA THR A 46 4.78 -6.27 -7.06
C THR A 46 5.71 -5.36 -7.86
N PHE A 47 6.38 -4.43 -7.17
CA PHE A 47 7.18 -3.41 -7.83
C PHE A 47 8.59 -3.87 -8.18
N PHE A 48 9.17 -4.81 -7.44
CA PHE A 48 10.49 -5.35 -7.72
C PHE A 48 10.64 -5.85 -9.18
N PRO A 49 9.79 -6.77 -9.71
CA PRO A 49 9.94 -7.23 -11.08
C PRO A 49 9.68 -6.13 -12.11
N ILE A 50 8.76 -5.19 -11.82
CA ILE A 50 8.48 -4.06 -12.71
C ILE A 50 9.69 -3.14 -12.81
N ILE A 51 10.30 -2.77 -11.68
CA ILE A 51 11.50 -1.94 -11.66
C ILE A 51 12.65 -2.64 -12.41
N MET A 52 12.84 -3.94 -12.19
CA MET A 52 13.87 -4.71 -12.90
C MET A 52 13.60 -4.75 -14.41
N ALA A 53 12.36 -4.94 -14.84
CA ALA A 53 11.99 -4.90 -16.27
C ALA A 53 12.29 -3.52 -16.89
N VAL A 54 11.99 -2.44 -16.15
CA VAL A 54 12.34 -1.07 -16.57
C VAL A 54 13.86 -0.93 -16.67
N VAL A 55 14.63 -1.33 -15.66
CA VAL A 55 16.11 -1.27 -15.70
C VAL A 55 16.68 -2.06 -16.88
N TYR A 56 16.20 -3.28 -17.10
CA TYR A 56 16.64 -4.12 -18.21
C TYR A 56 16.28 -3.53 -19.58
N SER A 57 15.17 -2.80 -19.70
CA SER A 57 14.80 -2.16 -20.96
C SER A 57 15.81 -1.11 -21.43
N PHE A 58 16.57 -0.50 -20.51
CA PHE A 58 17.62 0.49 -20.81
C PHE A 58 19.03 -0.11 -20.91
N ALA A 59 19.15 -1.42 -20.75
CA ALA A 59 20.42 -2.13 -20.71
C ALA A 59 20.45 -3.28 -21.73
N ASN A 60 21.65 -3.68 -22.13
CA ASN A 60 21.85 -4.91 -22.88
C ASN A 60 21.89 -6.08 -21.88
N TYR A 61 20.77 -6.79 -21.76
CA TYR A 61 20.64 -7.94 -20.87
C TYR A 61 20.76 -9.23 -21.67
N VAL A 62 21.73 -10.09 -21.32
CA VAL A 62 21.95 -11.40 -21.93
C VAL A 62 21.61 -12.47 -20.91
N LEU A 63 20.74 -13.41 -21.29
CA LEU A 63 20.31 -14.48 -20.39
C LEU A 63 21.51 -15.35 -20.00
N GLY A 64 21.78 -15.47 -18.69
CA GLY A 64 22.93 -16.21 -18.14
C GLY A 64 24.16 -15.35 -17.84
N GLU A 65 24.30 -14.19 -18.48
CA GLU A 65 25.42 -13.25 -18.24
C GLU A 65 24.98 -11.98 -17.48
N GLY A 66 23.69 -11.66 -17.51
CA GLY A 66 23.13 -10.48 -16.88
C GLY A 66 23.29 -9.23 -17.75
N ILE A 67 23.48 -8.07 -17.10
CA ILE A 67 23.68 -6.80 -17.81
C ILE A 67 25.11 -6.73 -18.31
N THR A 68 25.27 -6.65 -19.63
CA THR A 68 26.58 -6.54 -20.30
C THR A 68 26.93 -5.10 -20.66
N GLY A 69 25.96 -4.18 -20.65
CA GLY A 69 26.19 -2.75 -20.86
C GLY A 69 24.91 -1.91 -20.74
N PHE A 70 25.04 -0.62 -20.43
CA PHE A 70 23.94 0.34 -20.47
C PHE A 70 23.82 0.94 -21.87
N VAL A 71 22.65 0.84 -22.49
CA VAL A 71 22.41 1.27 -23.88
C VAL A 71 21.38 2.40 -24.00
N GLY A 72 20.82 2.85 -22.87
CA GLY A 72 19.82 3.91 -22.84
C GLY A 72 18.59 3.54 -23.69
N PHE A 73 18.21 4.39 -24.63
CA PHE A 73 17.01 4.21 -25.45
C PHE A 73 17.23 3.40 -26.74
N ASP A 74 18.44 2.88 -26.98
CA ASP A 74 18.78 2.17 -28.22
C ASP A 74 17.88 0.94 -28.45
N ASN A 75 17.57 0.17 -27.40
CA ASN A 75 16.61 -0.94 -27.46
C ASN A 75 15.26 -0.50 -28.01
N TYR A 76 14.74 0.65 -27.56
CA TYR A 76 13.46 1.19 -28.01
C TYR A 76 13.54 1.69 -29.45
N ALA A 77 14.62 2.39 -29.83
CA ALA A 77 14.81 2.86 -31.20
C ALA A 77 14.82 1.69 -32.20
N ARG A 78 15.51 0.59 -31.86
CA ARG A 78 15.50 -0.65 -32.65
C ARG A 78 14.10 -1.24 -32.78
N LEU A 79 13.39 -1.36 -31.67
CA LEU A 79 12.03 -1.94 -31.64
C LEU A 79 11.03 -1.12 -32.48
N LEU A 80 11.08 0.22 -32.36
CA LEU A 80 10.17 1.13 -33.06
C LEU A 80 10.45 1.22 -34.56
N THR A 81 11.67 0.89 -35.00
CA THR A 81 12.05 0.86 -36.42
C THR A 81 11.94 -0.54 -37.04
N ASP A 82 11.62 -1.57 -36.24
CA ASP A 82 11.47 -2.94 -36.71
C ASP A 82 10.09 -3.19 -37.32
N TRP A 83 10.05 -3.49 -38.62
CA TRP A 83 8.81 -3.84 -39.32
C TRP A 83 8.12 -5.09 -38.77
N SER A 84 8.89 -6.10 -38.39
CA SER A 84 8.39 -7.37 -37.86
C SER A 84 7.68 -7.16 -36.52
N PHE A 85 8.18 -6.23 -35.70
CA PHE A 85 7.54 -5.83 -34.45
C PHE A 85 6.13 -5.26 -34.69
N TRP A 86 5.99 -4.31 -35.63
CA TRP A 86 4.69 -3.73 -35.97
C TRP A 86 3.75 -4.74 -36.63
N TYR A 87 4.27 -5.59 -37.51
CA TYR A 87 3.49 -6.68 -38.09
C TYR A 87 2.93 -7.62 -37.02
N ALA A 88 3.75 -8.00 -36.03
CA ALA A 88 3.32 -8.84 -34.92
C ALA A 88 2.22 -8.17 -34.07
N ILE A 89 2.30 -6.86 -33.84
CA ILE A 89 1.23 -6.10 -33.16
C ILE A 89 -0.06 -6.19 -33.98
N LEU A 90 0.00 -5.90 -35.28
CA LEU A 90 -1.18 -5.82 -36.16
C LEU A 90 -1.96 -7.12 -36.27
N ILE A 91 -1.29 -8.28 -36.22
CA ILE A 91 -1.96 -9.58 -36.27
C ILE A 91 -2.49 -10.02 -34.89
N THR A 92 -1.99 -9.41 -33.82
CA THR A 92 -2.39 -9.73 -32.44
C THR A 92 -3.67 -9.01 -32.03
N VAL A 93 -3.87 -7.79 -32.54
CA VAL A 93 -5.08 -6.97 -32.31
C VAL A 93 -6.20 -7.33 -33.28
#